data_AF-A0A0D8IXK1-F1
#
_entry.id   AF-A0A0D8IXK1-F1
#
_cell.length_a   1.000
_cell.length_b   1.000
_cell.length_c   1.000
_cell.angle_alpha   90.00
_cell.angle_beta   90.00
_cell.angle_gamma   90.00
#
_symmetry.space_group_name_H-M   'P 1'
#
loop_
_entity.id
_entity.type
_entity.pdbx_description
1 polymer ?
#
loop_
_entity_poly.entity_id
_entity_poly.type
_entity_poly.pdbx_seq_one_letter_code
_entity_poly.pdbx_strand_id
1 'polypeptide(L)'
;MKNLDKNGYAPSIVTFDTDCCFLCGGQDEKLDRHECFGGAMREKSKRLGLWVPLCHNRCHEYGPNAVHSNRESRTYCQQAAQKAAMQEYGWGKEDFIREFYKNYL
;
A
#
# COMPACT_ATOMS: atom_id res chain seq x y z
N MET A 1 17.95 0.08 11.33
CA MET A 1 16.54 0.52 11.39
C MET A 1 16.24 1.22 10.07
N LYS A 2 15.09 0.95 9.42
CA LYS A 2 14.67 1.77 8.27
C LYS A 2 14.46 3.22 8.76
N ASN A 3 15.00 4.20 8.06
CA ASN A 3 14.76 5.61 8.37
C ASN A 3 13.29 5.90 8.10
N LEU A 4 12.53 6.18 9.16
CA LEU A 4 11.12 6.54 9.06
C LEU A 4 11.01 8.07 8.93
N ASP A 5 10.04 8.53 8.15
CA ASP A 5 9.69 9.94 8.10
C ASP A 5 9.01 10.41 9.42
N LYS A 6 8.74 11.72 9.53
CA LYS A 6 8.07 12.31 10.70
C LYS A 6 6.68 11.72 11.00
N ASN A 7 6.07 11.03 10.04
CA ASN A 7 4.76 10.41 10.15
C ASN A 7 4.86 8.88 10.36
N GLY A 8 6.07 8.32 10.48
CA GLY A 8 6.33 6.90 10.73
C GLY A 8 6.37 6.01 9.49
N TYR A 9 6.49 6.58 8.28
CA TYR A 9 6.55 5.80 7.03
C TYR A 9 8.00 5.52 6.66
N ALA A 10 8.29 4.25 6.38
CA ALA A 10 9.44 3.92 5.55
C ALA A 10 9.16 4.29 4.09
N PRO A 11 10.20 4.45 3.25
CA PRO A 11 10.02 4.54 1.80
C PRO A 11 9.11 3.41 1.29
N SER A 12 8.27 3.69 0.29
CA SER A 12 7.44 2.63 -0.29
C SER A 12 8.34 1.59 -0.95
N ILE A 13 8.03 0.32 -0.71
CA ILE A 13 8.62 -0.80 -1.43
C ILE A 13 7.65 -1.38 -2.47
N VAL A 14 6.43 -0.84 -2.54
CA VAL A 14 5.38 -1.27 -3.49
C VAL A 14 5.53 -0.56 -4.83
N THR A 15 5.94 0.70 -4.81
CA THR A 15 6.26 1.50 -6.01
C THR A 15 7.43 2.44 -5.71
N PHE A 16 8.24 2.71 -6.74
CA PHE A 16 9.31 3.71 -6.67
C PHE A 16 8.82 5.10 -7.10
N ASP A 17 7.81 5.17 -7.97
CA ASP A 17 7.19 6.43 -8.37
C ASP A 17 6.11 6.78 -7.34
N THR A 18 6.41 7.76 -6.49
CA THR A 18 5.48 8.31 -5.50
C THR A 18 4.79 9.58 -5.97
N ASP A 19 5.10 10.05 -7.19
CA ASP A 19 4.63 11.31 -7.75
C ASP A 19 3.42 11.10 -8.69
N CYS A 20 3.04 9.85 -8.96
CA CYS A 20 1.81 9.50 -9.66
C CYS A 20 0.91 8.56 -8.85
N CYS A 21 -0.39 8.59 -9.15
CA CYS A 21 -1.36 7.66 -8.56
C CYS A 21 -1.05 6.22 -9.00
N PHE A 22 -0.84 5.33 -8.04
CA PHE A 22 -0.52 3.91 -8.30
C PHE A 22 -1.59 3.17 -9.11
N LEU A 23 -2.87 3.56 -8.99
CA LEU A 23 -3.97 2.88 -9.69
C LEU A 23 -4.25 3.43 -11.09
N CYS A 24 -4.02 4.72 -11.35
CA CYS A 24 -4.42 5.35 -12.61
C CYS A 24 -3.33 6.17 -13.31
N GLY A 25 -2.16 6.32 -12.70
CA GLY A 25 -1.04 7.12 -13.22
C GLY A 25 -1.24 8.64 -13.19
N GLY A 26 -2.39 9.14 -12.70
CA GLY A 26 -2.68 10.58 -12.66
C GLY A 26 -1.83 11.36 -11.65
N GLN A 27 -1.59 12.64 -11.96
CA GLN A 27 -0.81 13.61 -11.16
C GLN A 27 -1.55 14.95 -10.99
N ASP A 28 -2.78 15.04 -11.48
CA ASP A 28 -3.62 16.23 -11.54
C ASP A 28 -4.37 16.54 -10.24
N GLU A 29 -4.21 15.69 -9.23
CA GLU A 29 -4.79 15.85 -7.90
C GLU A 29 -3.74 15.62 -6.81
N LYS A 30 -4.05 16.07 -5.60
CA LYS A 30 -3.28 15.69 -4.41
C LYS A 30 -3.20 14.16 -4.30
N LEU A 31 -1.99 13.65 -4.11
CA LEU A 31 -1.74 12.26 -3.78
C LEU A 31 -1.73 12.07 -2.27
N ASP A 32 -2.50 11.09 -1.81
CA ASP A 32 -2.47 10.61 -0.44
C ASP A 32 -1.67 9.31 -0.36
N ARG A 33 -1.01 9.10 0.77
CA ARG A 33 -0.44 7.80 1.10
C ARG A 33 -1.53 6.88 1.59
N HIS A 34 -1.78 5.81 0.85
CA HIS A 34 -2.71 4.76 1.21
C HIS A 34 -1.95 3.54 1.75
N GLU A 35 -2.19 3.18 3.00
CA GLU A 35 -1.69 1.94 3.58
C GLU A 35 -2.42 0.73 2.98
N CYS A 36 -1.70 -0.16 2.31
CA CYS A 36 -2.31 -1.34 1.70
C CYS A 36 -2.97 -2.26 2.75
N PHE A 37 -2.51 -2.20 4.01
CA PHE A 37 -3.09 -2.92 5.14
C PHE A 37 -3.47 -1.95 6.26
N GLY A 38 -4.78 -1.74 6.44
CA GLY A 38 -5.34 -0.86 7.48
C GLY A 38 -5.58 -1.53 8.83
N GLY A 39 -6.40 -0.89 9.67
CA GLY A 39 -6.79 -1.40 10.99
C GLY A 39 -5.58 -1.65 11.89
N ALA A 40 -5.57 -2.81 12.57
CA ALA A 40 -4.45 -3.20 13.44
C ALA A 40 -3.10 -3.27 12.70
N MET A 41 -3.10 -3.49 11.37
CA MET A 41 -1.89 -3.62 10.56
C MET A 41 -1.40 -2.28 9.98
N ARG A 42 -2.09 -1.17 10.23
CA ARG A 42 -1.76 0.17 9.69
C ARG A 42 -0.32 0.58 9.99
N GLU A 43 0.08 0.57 11.26
CA GLU A 43 1.44 0.97 11.66
C GLU A 43 2.51 0.00 11.15
N LYS A 44 2.17 -1.30 11.01
CA LYS A 44 3.08 -2.28 10.40
C LYS A 44 3.27 -1.98 8.90
N SER A 45 2.20 -1.70 8.18
CA SER A 45 2.23 -1.31 6.76
C SER A 45 3.12 -0.07 6.55
N LYS A 46 2.97 0.97 7.39
CA LYS A 46 3.82 2.17 7.34
C LYS A 46 5.31 1.85 7.53
N ARG A 47 5.66 1.13 8.60
CA ARG A 47 7.07 0.82 8.95
C ARG A 47 7.75 -0.11 7.95
N LEU A 48 6.98 -0.96 7.28
CA LEU A 48 7.48 -1.88 6.27
C LEU A 48 7.43 -1.30 4.84
N GLY A 49 7.00 -0.05 4.65
CA GLY A 49 6.93 0.55 3.32
C GLY A 49 5.80 0.01 2.44
N LEU A 50 4.77 -0.59 3.04
CA LEU A 50 3.66 -1.24 2.33
C LEU A 50 2.49 -0.27 2.09
N TRP A 51 2.77 0.80 1.37
CA TRP A 51 1.82 1.86 1.06
C TRP A 51 2.01 2.34 -0.39
N VAL A 52 0.97 2.94 -0.96
CA VAL A 52 0.98 3.47 -2.34
C VAL A 52 0.43 4.90 -2.39
N PRO A 53 0.93 5.76 -3.30
CA PRO A 53 0.31 7.05 -3.59
C PRO A 53 -1.01 6.86 -4.36
N LEU A 54 -2.10 7.52 -3.94
CA LEU A 54 -3.37 7.51 -4.67
C LEU A 54 -3.93 8.92 -4.80
N CYS A 55 -4.49 9.26 -5.97
CA CYS A 55 -5.23 10.52 -6.12
C CYS A 55 -6.44 10.55 -5.19
N HIS A 56 -6.58 11.65 -4.46
CA HIS A 56 -7.52 11.79 -3.35
C HIS A 56 -8.96 11.45 -3.76
N ASN A 57 -9.46 12.04 -4.85
CA ASN A 57 -10.87 11.90 -5.18
C ASN A 57 -11.16 10.60 -5.92
N ARG A 58 -10.45 10.32 -7.02
CA ARG A 58 -10.84 9.23 -7.94
C ARG A 58 -10.48 7.84 -7.43
N CYS A 59 -9.33 7.68 -6.76
CA CYS A 59 -8.75 6.38 -6.44
C CYS A 59 -8.57 6.13 -4.93
N HIS A 60 -8.59 7.17 -4.08
CA HIS A 60 -8.50 6.98 -2.63
C HIS A 60 -9.88 6.89 -1.98
N GLU A 61 -10.69 7.96 -2.05
CA GLU A 61 -11.85 8.13 -1.17
C GLU A 61 -13.22 8.03 -1.88
N TYR A 62 -13.44 8.73 -3.00
CA TYR A 62 -14.81 9.01 -3.49
C TYR A 62 -15.20 8.37 -4.84
N GLY A 63 -14.23 8.14 -5.74
CA GLY A 63 -14.50 7.66 -7.09
C GLY A 63 -14.98 6.21 -7.18
N PRO A 64 -15.43 5.77 -8.37
CA PRO A 64 -15.91 4.39 -8.59
C PRO A 64 -14.82 3.33 -8.38
N ASN A 65 -13.56 3.72 -8.54
CA ASN A 65 -12.37 2.89 -8.29
C ASN A 65 -11.66 3.30 -6.98
N ALA A 66 -12.33 4.03 -6.09
CA ALA A 66 -11.74 4.42 -4.82
C ALA A 66 -11.48 3.18 -3.96
N VAL A 67 -10.26 3.04 -3.46
CA VAL A 67 -9.80 1.85 -2.73
C VAL A 67 -10.59 1.60 -1.43
N HIS A 68 -11.20 2.66 -0.87
CA HIS A 68 -12.06 2.58 0.30
C HIS A 68 -13.45 1.98 0.00
N SER A 69 -13.96 2.11 -1.23
CA SER A 69 -15.29 1.60 -1.62
C SER A 69 -15.25 0.46 -2.64
N ASN A 70 -14.14 0.29 -3.37
CA ASN A 70 -13.97 -0.69 -4.43
C ASN A 70 -13.08 -1.87 -3.97
N ARG A 71 -13.69 -3.06 -3.86
CA ARG A 71 -13.02 -4.28 -3.39
C ARG A 71 -11.89 -4.74 -4.32
N GLU A 72 -12.05 -4.57 -5.63
CA GLU A 72 -11.05 -4.99 -6.61
C GLU A 72 -9.80 -4.14 -6.50
N SER A 73 -9.95 -2.81 -6.47
CA SER A 73 -8.86 -1.86 -6.28
C SER A 73 -8.12 -2.11 -4.96
N ARG A 74 -8.87 -2.37 -3.87
CA ARG A 74 -8.27 -2.74 -2.58
C ARG A 74 -7.48 -4.04 -2.64
N THR A 75 -8.03 -5.06 -3.28
CA THR A 75 -7.38 -6.37 -3.42
C THR A 75 -6.11 -6.24 -4.24
N TYR A 76 -6.13 -5.44 -5.30
CA TYR A 76 -4.96 -5.16 -6.13
C TYR A 76 -3.82 -4.51 -5.32
N CYS A 77 -4.11 -3.46 -4.55
CA CYS A 77 -3.11 -2.83 -3.66
C CYS A 77 -2.54 -3.81 -2.63
N GLN A 78 -3.38 -4.67 -2.06
CA GLN A 78 -2.97 -5.70 -1.09
C GLN A 78 -2.07 -6.76 -1.72
N GLN A 79 -2.40 -7.23 -2.92
CA GLN A 79 -1.61 -8.20 -3.67
C GLN A 79 -0.25 -7.64 -4.08
N ALA A 80 -0.22 -6.39 -4.58
CA ALA A 80 1.02 -5.70 -4.92
C ALA A 80 1.92 -5.56 -3.69
N ALA A 81 1.35 -5.13 -2.55
CA ALA A 81 2.09 -5.00 -1.31
C ALA A 81 2.60 -6.34 -0.76
N GLN A 82 1.81 -7.41 -0.85
CA GLN A 82 2.28 -8.74 -0.44
C GLN A 82 3.44 -9.22 -1.32
N LYS A 83 3.35 -9.07 -2.65
CA LYS A 83 4.46 -9.43 -3.56
C LYS A 83 5.72 -8.63 -3.24
N ALA A 84 5.59 -7.33 -3.04
CA ALA A 84 6.69 -6.46 -2.67
C ALA A 84 7.34 -6.87 -1.34
N ALA A 85 6.54 -7.17 -0.31
CA ALA A 85 7.04 -7.65 0.97
C ALA A 85 7.81 -8.97 0.81
N MET A 86 7.25 -9.92 0.05
CA MET A 86 7.89 -11.21 -0.22
C MET A 86 9.23 -11.06 -0.93
N GLN A 87 9.32 -10.16 -1.90
CA GLN A 87 10.55 -9.88 -2.62
C GLN A 87 11.59 -9.15 -1.77
N GLU A 88 11.22 -8.03 -1.13
CA GLU A 88 12.13 -7.18 -0.35
C GLU A 88 12.69 -7.91 0.89
N TYR A 89 11.84 -8.68 1.57
CA TYR A 89 12.20 -9.30 2.85
C TYR A 89 12.56 -10.78 2.72
N GLY A 90 12.55 -11.35 1.51
CA GLY A 90 12.80 -12.77 1.26
C GLY A 90 11.76 -13.70 1.91
N TRP A 91 10.52 -13.24 2.03
CA TRP A 91 9.44 -13.98 2.70
C TRP A 91 8.72 -14.95 1.75
N GLY A 92 8.41 -16.13 2.28
CA GLY A 92 7.40 -17.02 1.71
C GLY A 92 5.97 -16.54 2.00
N LYS A 93 4.97 -17.27 1.48
CA LYS A 93 3.56 -16.97 1.78
C LYS A 93 3.26 -17.16 3.26
N GLU A 94 3.85 -18.19 3.88
CA GLU A 94 3.69 -18.55 5.28
C GLU A 94 4.25 -17.46 6.20
N ASP A 95 5.40 -16.87 5.83
CA ASP A 95 5.98 -15.74 6.55
C ASP A 95 5.07 -14.51 6.46
N PHE A 96 4.54 -14.23 5.27
CA PHE A 96 3.59 -13.13 5.10
C PHE A 96 2.31 -13.35 5.93
N ILE A 97 1.74 -14.55 5.92
CA ILE A 97 0.57 -14.90 6.74
C ILE A 97 0.91 -14.76 8.23
N ARG A 98 2.11 -15.14 8.68
CA ARG A 98 2.53 -14.94 10.08
C ARG A 98 2.55 -13.45 10.46
N GLU A 99 2.94 -12.59 9.53
CA GLU A 99 3.03 -11.15 9.76
C GLU A 99 1.69 -10.40 9.62
N PHE A 100 0.83 -10.82 8.69
CA PHE A 100 -0.40 -10.10 8.30
C PHE A 100 -1.69 -10.90 8.48
N TYR A 101 -1.59 -12.11 9.02
CA TYR A 101 -2.69 -13.05 9.34
C TYR A 101 -3.54 -13.52 8.17
N LYS A 102 -3.23 -13.10 6.95
CA LYS A 102 -3.99 -13.44 5.75
C LYS A 102 -3.08 -13.47 4.52
N ASN A 103 -3.37 -14.39 3.62
CA ASN A 103 -2.82 -14.41 2.27
C ASN A 103 -3.76 -13.67 1.31
N TYR A 104 -3.21 -12.82 0.46
CA TYR A 104 -3.92 -12.06 -0.57
C TYR A 104 -3.60 -12.56 -1.99
N LEU A 105 -2.64 -13.51 -2.15
CA LEU A 105 -2.23 -14.13 -3.41
C LEU A 105 -2.89 -15.47 -3.71
#